data_AF-A0A533URT1-F1
#
_entry.id   AF-A0A533URT1-F1
#
_cell.length_a   1.000
_cell.length_b   1.000
_cell.length_c   1.000
_cell.angle_alpha   90.00
_cell.angle_beta   90.00
_cell.angle_gamma   90.00
#
_symmetry.space_group_name_H-M   'P 1'
#
loop_
_entity.id
_entity.type
_entity.pdbx_description
1 polymer ?
#
loop_
_entity_poly.entity_id
_entity_poly.type
_entity_poly.pdbx_seq_one_letter_code
_entity_poly.pdbx_strand_id
1 'polypeptide(L)' 'MATEESSKIEAESEQQQASFSVIYTCLRCGTQVTQSELSRLPEIKCICGFRVFNKLRPPIVKTIKAV' A
#
# COMPACT_ATOMS: atom_id res chain seq x y z
N MET A 1 -23.74 46.39 5.28
CA MET A 1 -23.85 45.39 6.37
C MET A 1 -23.39 44.08 5.73
N ALA A 2 -22.09 43.81 5.75
CA ALA A 2 -21.37 43.16 6.89
C ALA A 2 -21.99 41.77 7.10
N THR A 3 -21.35 40.70 6.64
CA THR A 3 -20.15 40.08 7.25
C THR A 3 -19.20 39.49 6.19
N GLU A 4 -17.92 39.87 6.20
CA GLU A 4 -16.75 39.20 6.84
C GLU A 4 -16.17 38.10 5.93
N GLU A 5 -15.12 38.43 5.19
CA GLU A 5 -13.73 38.22 5.61
C GLU A 5 -13.35 36.74 5.69
N SER A 6 -12.53 36.39 4.71
CA SER A 6 -11.24 35.77 4.99
C SER A 6 -11.24 34.29 5.39
N SER A 7 -10.56 33.55 4.54
CA SER A 7 -9.61 32.53 4.98
C SER A 7 -10.20 31.39 5.81
N LYS A 8 -10.94 30.50 5.15
CA LYS A 8 -10.79 29.09 5.49
C LYS A 8 -9.73 28.49 4.59
N ILE A 9 -8.50 28.90 4.93
CA ILE A 9 -7.24 28.16 4.83
C ILE A 9 -7.41 26.84 4.06
N GLU A 10 -7.02 26.87 2.80
CA GLU A 10 -6.64 25.69 2.02
C GLU A 10 -5.40 25.09 2.69
N ALA A 11 -5.60 24.30 3.75
CA ALA A 11 -4.56 23.49 4.37
C ALA A 11 -5.16 22.15 4.78
N GLU A 12 -5.44 21.31 3.80
CA GLU A 12 -5.25 19.88 3.97
C GLU A 12 -4.20 19.44 2.96
N SER A 13 -2.97 19.48 3.46
CA SER A 13 -1.77 18.79 3.00
C SER A 13 -1.99 17.86 1.81
N GLU A 14 -1.34 18.20 0.71
CA GLU A 14 -0.80 17.21 -0.23
C GLU A 14 0.08 16.23 0.57
N GLN A 15 -0.55 15.25 1.21
CA GLN A 15 0.12 14.00 1.48
C GLN A 15 0.32 13.39 0.10
N GLN A 16 1.49 13.66 -0.48
CA GLN A 16 2.05 12.85 -1.54
C GLN A 16 2.02 11.42 -1.03
N GLN A 17 0.92 10.74 -1.33
CA GLN A 17 0.77 9.30 -1.21
C GLN A 17 1.79 8.75 -2.17
N ALA A 18 3.02 8.56 -1.68
CA ALA A 18 3.96 7.67 -2.31
C ALA A 18 3.20 6.35 -2.44
N SER A 19 2.73 6.09 -3.66
CA SER A 19 1.91 4.94 -4.02
C SER A 19 2.81 3.72 -4.00
N PHE A 20 3.17 3.28 -2.79
CA PHE A 20 3.94 2.07 -2.60
C PHE A 20 3.04 0.92 -3.02
N SER A 21 3.28 0.38 -4.21
CA SER A 21 2.68 -0.85 -4.67
C SER A 21 3.22 -1.99 -3.80
N VAL A 22 2.47 -2.33 -2.74
CA VAL A 22 2.78 -3.50 -1.91
C VAL A 22 2.55 -4.75 -2.74
N ILE A 23 3.64 -5.44 -3.06
CA ILE A 23 3.62 -6.70 -3.80
C ILE A 23 3.68 -7.85 -2.79
N TYR A 24 2.83 -8.83 -3.00
CA TYR A 24 2.73 -10.06 -2.20
C TYR A 24 3.18 -11.26 -3.02
N THR A 25 3.78 -12.25 -2.37
CA THR A 25 4.20 -13.51 -2.97
C THR A 25 3.38 -14.65 -2.38
N CYS A 26 2.75 -15.47 -3.22
CA CYS A 26 2.11 -16.69 -2.74
C CYS A 26 3.15 -17.73 -2.32
N LEU A 27 2.99 -18.33 -1.15
CA LEU A 27 3.92 -19.33 -0.60
C LEU A 27 3.98 -20.65 -1.38
N ARG A 28 2.92 -20.98 -2.15
CA ARG A 28 2.82 -22.27 -2.87
C ARG A 28 3.27 -22.19 -4.33
N CYS A 29 2.90 -21.13 -5.05
CA CYS A 29 3.21 -20.97 -6.48
C CYS A 29 4.20 -19.85 -6.77
N GLY A 30 4.58 -19.03 -5.77
CA GLY A 30 5.53 -17.94 -5.95
C GLY A 30 5.01 -16.78 -6.80
N THR A 31 3.74 -16.78 -7.20
CA THR A 31 3.16 -15.72 -8.02
C THR A 31 3.13 -14.41 -7.26
N GLN A 32 3.60 -13.34 -7.91
CA GLN A 32 3.59 -11.98 -7.40
C GLN A 32 2.23 -11.35 -7.68
N VAL A 33 1.53 -10.93 -6.62
CA VAL A 33 0.17 -10.38 -6.70
C VAL A 33 0.17 -9.02 -6.02
N THR A 34 -0.50 -8.04 -6.63
CA THR A 34 -0.67 -6.69 -6.07
C THR A 34 -1.93 -6.61 -5.20
N GLN A 35 -1.98 -5.62 -4.31
CA GLN A 35 -3.14 -5.37 -3.45
C GLN A 35 -4.46 -5.20 -4.23
N SER A 36 -4.40 -4.67 -5.45
CA SER A 36 -5.56 -4.45 -6.32
C SER A 36 -6.22 -5.74 -6.82
N GLU A 37 -5.43 -6.79 -7.08
CA GLU A 37 -5.95 -8.09 -7.49
C GLU A 37 -6.62 -8.82 -6.30
N LEU A 38 -6.06 -8.64 -5.11
CA LEU A 38 -6.57 -9.20 -3.85
C LEU A 38 -7.88 -8.54 -3.37
N SER A 39 -8.14 -7.29 -3.73
CA SER A 39 -9.38 -6.58 -3.39
C SER A 39 -10.52 -6.80 -4.39
N ARG A 40 -10.20 -7.27 -5.61
CA ARG A 40 -11.22 -7.58 -6.64
C ARG A 40 -11.94 -8.89 -6.35
N LEU A 41 -11.26 -9.83 -5.73
CA LEU A 41 -11.84 -11.09 -5.28
C LEU A 41 -12.42 -10.87 -3.87
N PRO A 42 -13.65 -11.34 -3.59
CA PRO A 42 -14.27 -11.20 -2.27
C PRO A 42 -13.53 -11.98 -1.16
N GLU A 43 -12.57 -12.84 -1.54
CA GLU A 43 -11.69 -13.57 -0.62
C GLU A 43 -10.21 -13.40 -1.03
N ILE A 44 -9.34 -13.26 -0.02
CA ILE A 44 -7.88 -13.18 -0.18
C ILE A 44 -7.29 -14.55 -0.58
N LYS A 45 -7.37 -14.89 -1.87
CA LYS A 45 -6.89 -16.17 -2.42
C LYS A 45 -5.97 -15.95 -3.60
N CYS A 46 -4.97 -16.81 -3.73
CA CYS A 46 -4.20 -16.90 -4.95
C CYS A 46 -4.98 -17.73 -5.99
N ILE A 47 -4.65 -17.58 -7.28
CA ILE A 47 -5.21 -18.40 -8.38
C ILE A 47 -5.05 -19.92 -8.16
N CYS A 48 -4.12 -20.32 -7.29
CA CYS A 48 -3.88 -21.72 -6.91
C CYS A 48 -4.74 -22.19 -5.71
N GLY A 49 -5.63 -21.35 -5.17
CA GLY A 49 -6.49 -21.66 -4.02
C GLY A 49 -5.83 -21.52 -2.65
N PHE A 50 -4.53 -21.18 -2.59
CA PHE A 50 -3.79 -20.99 -1.35
C PHE A 50 -4.03 -19.58 -0.76
N ARG A 51 -4.06 -19.46 0.57
CA ARG A 51 -4.44 -18.22 1.29
C ARG A 51 -3.28 -17.49 1.96
N VAL A 52 -2.10 -18.09 2.02
CA VAL A 52 -0.94 -17.49 2.72
C VAL A 52 -0.04 -16.77 1.72
N PHE A 53 0.20 -15.50 2.01
CA PHE A 53 1.04 -14.61 1.22
C PHE A 53 2.11 -13.97 2.09
N ASN A 54 3.32 -13.86 1.56
CA ASN A 54 4.41 -13.10 2.17
C ASN A 54 4.50 -11.73 1.51
N LYS A 55 4.68 -10.66 2.29
CA LYS A 55 4.97 -9.34 1.75
C LYS A 55 6.40 -9.31 1.22
N LEU A 56 6.59 -8.84 0.00
CA LEU A 56 7.93 -8.60 -0.51
C LEU A 56 8.59 -7.47 0.26
N ARG A 57 9.91 -7.60 0.45
CA ARG A 57 10.72 -6.54 1.03
C ARG A 57 10.58 -5.29 0.15
N PRO A 58 10.20 -4.13 0.70
CA PRO A 58 10.16 -2.90 -0.07
C PRO A 58 11.57 -2.55 -0.56
N PRO A 59 11.71 -1.85 -1.70
CA PRO A 59 13.00 -1.47 -2.28
C PRO A 59 13.78 -0.41 -1.46
N ILE A 60 13.35 -0.14 -0.23
CA ILE A 60 13.99 0.83 0.66
C ILE A 60 15.16 0.15 1.37
N VAL A 61 16.35 0.74 1.18
CA VAL A 61 17.58 0.32 1.87
C VAL A 61 17.41 0.49 3.38
N LYS A 62 17.67 -0.59 4.12
CA LYS A 62 17.71 -0.56 5.59
C LYS A 62 19.17 -0.61 6.02
N THR A 63 19.65 0.42 6.68
CA THR A 63 20.99 0.43 7.29
C THR A 63 20.96 -0.37 8.59
N ILE A 64 21.82 -1.37 8.71
CA ILE A 64 21.96 -2.22 9.90
C ILE A 64 23.34 -1.94 10.48
N LYS A 65 23.44 -1.60 11.76
CA LYS A 65 24.73 -1.46 12.43
C LYS A 65 25.33 -2.85 12.60
N ALA A 66 26.58 -3.03 12.21
CA ALA A 66 27.33 -4.24 12.54
C ALA A 66 27.65 -4.23 14.04
N VAL A 67 27.61 -5.41 14.68
CA VAL A 67 28.01 -5.62 16.08
C VAL A 67 29.41 -5.09 16.32
#